data_AF-A0A955I6M0-F1
#
_entry.id   AF-A0A955I6M0-F1
#
_cell.length_a   1.000
_cell.length_b   1.000
_cell.length_c   1.000
_cell.angle_alpha   90.00
_cell.angle_beta   90.00
_cell.angle_gamma   90.00
#
_symmetry.space_group_name_H-M   'P 1'
#
loop_
_entity.id
_entity.type
_entity.pdbx_description
1 polymer ?
#
loop_
_entity_poly.entity_id
_entity_poly.type
_entity_poly.pdbx_seq_one_letter_code
_entity_poly.pdbx_strand_id
1 'polypeptide(L)'
;LVWLMSALLRSKISFRWWKRLHLLPYFVMPLIFVHSFGLANILQGGLRYYWYLLVVIALALSIYRLLTAAGLLKFYYQVVGVTDVTPNVKRFILAPLGGKVMSPQPGQFLYIQTKRFGETHPFTISHLDNQTGELSITAKSAGYFTQQLHKLKAGDRVFITGPYGVFTREAYTTKRQIALVAGGIGITPFLQIIERLHGGWDQQITLFYGNRTIGDIAFGDYLNDLVQEYPEQLKLVNVLSGEPDYEGETGFVSLELIQRYLTEQTNSYEYFVCGPQVMMDKVSSALLAAGVPKAQVHMEKFSL
;
A
#
# COMPACT_ATOMS: atom_id res chain seq x y z
N LEU A 1 25.06 -11.51 -13.87
CA LEU A 1 25.65 -10.16 -13.71
C LEU A 1 24.69 -9.01 -14.02
N VAL A 2 24.02 -8.98 -15.18
CA VAL A 2 23.21 -7.81 -15.58
C VAL A 2 22.07 -7.46 -14.61
N TRP A 3 21.33 -8.45 -14.09
CA TRP A 3 20.29 -8.19 -13.08
C TRP A 3 20.85 -7.74 -11.72
N LEU A 4 21.99 -8.29 -11.29
CA LEU A 4 22.71 -7.86 -10.09
C LEU A 4 23.21 -6.41 -10.21
N MET A 5 23.85 -6.08 -11.34
CA MET A 5 24.30 -4.72 -11.64
C MET A 5 23.13 -3.74 -11.77
N SER A 6 22.03 -4.17 -12.40
CA SER A 6 20.80 -3.39 -12.49
C SER A 6 20.21 -3.09 -11.11
N ALA A 7 20.21 -4.07 -10.20
CA ALA A 7 19.76 -3.86 -8.82
C ALA A 7 20.65 -2.87 -8.06
N LEU A 8 21.99 -3.01 -8.18
CA LEU A 8 22.96 -2.12 -7.53
C LEU A 8 22.93 -0.69 -8.09
N LEU A 9 22.61 -0.53 -9.38
CA LEU A 9 22.51 0.77 -10.03
C LEU A 9 21.14 1.43 -9.86
N ARG A 10 20.13 0.76 -9.28
CA ARG A 10 18.74 1.26 -9.17
C ARG A 10 18.65 2.64 -8.52
N SER A 11 19.48 2.90 -7.51
CA SER A 11 19.53 4.17 -6.77
C SER A 11 20.35 5.26 -7.47
N LYS A 12 21.15 4.92 -8.48
CA LYS A 12 22.10 5.83 -9.14
C LYS A 12 21.64 6.36 -10.49
N ILE A 13 20.59 5.80 -11.09
CA ILE A 13 20.08 6.20 -12.40
C ILE A 13 18.57 6.42 -12.38
N SER A 14 18.07 7.26 -13.28
CA SER A 14 16.63 7.50 -13.42
C SER A 14 15.85 6.20 -13.69
N PHE A 15 14.63 6.11 -13.18
CA PHE A 15 13.78 4.92 -13.32
C PHE A 15 13.56 4.51 -14.77
N ARG A 16 13.44 5.47 -15.69
CA ARG A 16 13.24 5.22 -17.13
C ARG A 16 14.42 4.47 -17.74
N TRP A 17 15.65 4.92 -17.46
CA TRP A 17 16.87 4.27 -17.95
C TRP A 17 17.12 2.94 -17.26
N TRP A 18 16.91 2.89 -15.94
CA TRP A 18 16.97 1.64 -15.19
C TRP A 18 16.06 0.58 -15.78
N LYS A 19 14.79 0.92 -16.04
CA LYS A 19 13.80 -0.01 -16.60
C LYS A 19 14.23 -0.53 -17.98
N ARG A 20 14.76 0.34 -18.85
CA ARG A 20 15.28 -0.08 -20.17
C ARG A 20 16.44 -1.06 -20.03
N LEU A 21 17.45 -0.72 -19.23
CA LEU A 21 18.60 -1.60 -18.98
C LEU A 21 18.19 -2.92 -18.33
N HIS A 22 17.24 -2.88 -17.39
CA HIS A 22 16.71 -4.06 -16.71
C HIS A 22 15.94 -4.99 -17.66
N LEU A 23 15.38 -4.45 -18.75
CA LEU A 23 14.67 -5.23 -19.76
C LEU A 23 15.58 -5.83 -20.84
N LEU A 24 16.81 -5.33 -21.02
CA LEU A 24 17.75 -5.85 -22.02
C LEU A 24 18.04 -7.36 -21.90
N PRO A 25 18.20 -7.95 -20.70
CA PRO A 25 18.46 -9.38 -20.55
C PRO A 25 17.39 -10.28 -21.17
N TYR A 26 16.13 -9.85 -21.23
CA TYR A 26 15.07 -10.65 -21.86
C TYR A 26 15.30 -10.83 -23.37
N PHE A 27 16.05 -9.93 -24.02
CA PHE A 27 16.46 -10.05 -25.42
C PHE A 27 17.82 -10.73 -25.60
N VAL A 28 18.76 -10.47 -24.69
CA VAL A 28 20.14 -10.98 -24.80
C VAL A 28 20.24 -12.45 -24.36
N MET A 29 19.47 -12.88 -23.36
CA MET A 29 19.54 -14.26 -22.84
C MET A 29 19.24 -15.32 -23.91
N PRO A 30 18.20 -15.21 -24.75
CA PRO A 30 18.00 -16.13 -25.87
C PRO A 30 19.23 -16.26 -26.78
N LEU A 31 19.91 -15.14 -27.08
CA LEU A 31 21.11 -15.15 -27.93
C LEU A 31 22.29 -15.85 -27.26
N ILE A 32 22.48 -15.66 -25.95
CA ILE A 32 23.50 -16.38 -25.17
C ILE A 32 23.22 -17.89 -25.19
N PHE A 33 21.94 -18.29 -25.05
CA PHE A 33 21.58 -19.70 -25.12
C PHE A 33 21.84 -20.29 -26.51
N VAL A 34 21.45 -19.61 -27.59
CA VAL A 34 21.76 -20.05 -28.96
C VAL A 34 23.27 -20.17 -29.17
N HIS A 35 24.05 -19.17 -28.74
CA HIS A 35 25.51 -19.19 -28.85
C HIS A 35 26.13 -20.37 -28.08
N SER A 36 25.60 -20.72 -26.90
CA SER A 36 26.11 -21.81 -26.07
C SER A 36 26.01 -23.19 -26.74
N PHE A 37 25.08 -23.39 -27.68
CA PHE A 37 25.02 -24.63 -28.47
C PHE A 37 26.17 -24.76 -29.47
N GLY A 38 26.78 -23.65 -29.89
CA GLY A 38 28.03 -23.66 -30.67
C GLY A 38 29.26 -24.07 -29.84
N LEU A 39 29.14 -24.07 -28.51
CA LEU A 39 30.15 -24.52 -27.55
C LEU A 39 29.84 -25.91 -26.98
N ALA A 40 29.07 -26.73 -27.71
CA ALA A 40 28.53 -28.02 -27.23
C ALA A 40 29.59 -28.95 -26.61
N ASN A 41 30.85 -28.83 -27.02
CA ASN A 41 31.97 -29.60 -26.48
C ASN A 41 32.23 -29.35 -24.99
N ILE A 42 31.82 -28.19 -24.44
CA ILE A 42 31.99 -27.80 -23.03
C ILE A 42 30.81 -28.27 -22.16
N LEU A 43 29.61 -28.39 -22.76
CA LEU A 43 28.37 -28.75 -22.05
C LEU A 43 28.14 -30.27 -22.05
N GLN A 44 29.00 -31.00 -21.34
CA GLN A 44 28.92 -32.47 -21.22
C GLN A 44 28.41 -32.92 -19.84
N GLY A 45 27.90 -34.15 -19.76
CA GLY A 45 27.47 -34.78 -18.51
C GLY A 45 26.46 -33.97 -17.71
N GLY A 46 26.66 -33.86 -16.40
CA GLY A 46 25.77 -33.13 -15.48
C GLY A 46 25.62 -31.64 -15.81
N LEU A 47 26.66 -31.01 -16.38
CA LEU A 47 26.64 -29.59 -16.74
C LEU A 47 25.61 -29.29 -17.84
N ARG A 48 25.39 -30.24 -18.76
CA ARG A 48 24.37 -30.12 -19.82
C ARG A 48 22.96 -30.03 -19.25
N TYR A 49 22.64 -30.88 -18.28
CA TYR A 49 21.33 -30.90 -17.64
C TYR A 49 21.10 -29.65 -16.79
N TYR A 50 22.13 -29.22 -16.05
CA TYR A 50 22.09 -27.93 -15.34
C TYR A 50 21.81 -26.77 -16.31
N TRP A 51 22.46 -26.76 -17.48
CA TRP A 51 22.25 -25.72 -18.48
C TRP A 51 20.82 -25.72 -19.05
N TYR A 52 20.26 -26.90 -19.33
CA TYR A 52 18.85 -27.03 -19.74
C TYR A 52 17.88 -26.53 -18.69
N LEU A 53 18.13 -26.81 -17.40
CA LEU A 53 17.32 -26.28 -16.32
C LEU A 53 17.33 -24.73 -16.32
N LEU A 54 18.49 -24.10 -16.52
CA LEU A 54 18.59 -22.64 -16.61
C LEU A 54 17.83 -22.08 -17.82
N VAL A 55 17.88 -22.74 -18.99
CA VAL A 55 17.11 -22.35 -20.18
C VAL A 55 15.61 -22.39 -19.89
N VAL A 56 15.12 -23.47 -19.28
CA VAL A 56 13.70 -23.64 -18.95
C VAL A 56 13.24 -22.55 -17.97
N ILE A 57 14.03 -22.30 -16.91
CA ILE A 57 13.73 -21.22 -15.95
C ILE A 57 13.71 -19.85 -16.65
N ALA A 58 14.69 -19.55 -17.51
CA ALA A 58 14.77 -18.29 -18.21
C ALA A 58 13.62 -18.09 -19.21
N LEU A 59 13.22 -19.14 -19.93
CA LEU A 59 12.06 -19.11 -20.82
C LEU A 59 10.77 -18.91 -20.03
N ALA A 60 10.58 -19.64 -18.93
CA ALA A 60 9.40 -19.50 -18.06
C ALA A 60 9.28 -18.06 -17.52
N LEU A 61 10.37 -17.48 -17.02
CA LEU A 61 10.40 -16.09 -16.54
C LEU A 61 10.14 -15.08 -17.67
N SER A 62 10.65 -15.34 -18.88
CA SER A 62 10.44 -14.48 -20.05
C SER A 62 8.99 -14.53 -20.54
N ILE A 63 8.39 -15.72 -20.60
CA ILE A 63 6.97 -15.90 -20.91
C ILE A 63 6.11 -15.21 -19.86
N TYR A 64 6.36 -15.45 -18.57
CA TYR A 64 5.65 -14.77 -17.48
C TYR A 64 5.72 -13.23 -17.62
N ARG A 65 6.91 -12.70 -17.94
CA ARG A 65 7.09 -11.27 -18.17
C ARG A 65 6.35 -10.75 -19.40
N LEU A 66 6.33 -11.50 -20.49
CA LEU A 66 5.57 -11.14 -21.70
C LEU A 66 4.06 -11.15 -21.43
N LEU A 67 3.55 -12.15 -20.71
CA LEU A 67 2.14 -12.24 -20.33
C LEU A 67 1.72 -11.07 -19.42
N THR A 68 2.54 -10.72 -18.41
CA THR A 68 2.29 -9.55 -17.56
C THR A 68 2.36 -8.23 -18.34
N ALA A 69 3.31 -8.08 -19.27
CA ALA A 69 3.44 -6.89 -20.12
C ALA A 69 2.29 -6.76 -21.14
N ALA A 70 1.82 -7.87 -21.70
CA ALA A 70 0.67 -7.92 -22.58
C ALA A 70 -0.64 -7.53 -21.87
N GLY A 71 -0.66 -7.63 -20.54
CA GLY A 71 -1.81 -7.31 -19.68
C GLY A 71 -2.69 -8.51 -19.33
N LEU A 72 -2.35 -9.72 -19.80
CA LEU A 72 -3.15 -10.93 -19.61
C LEU A 72 -3.29 -11.35 -18.15
N LEU A 73 -2.36 -10.94 -17.30
CA LEU A 73 -2.38 -11.23 -15.86
C LEU A 73 -2.94 -10.08 -15.02
N LYS A 74 -3.24 -8.93 -15.64
CA LYS A 74 -3.77 -7.76 -14.95
C LYS A 74 -5.28 -7.87 -14.75
N PHE A 75 -5.77 -7.14 -13.76
CA PHE A 75 -7.17 -6.84 -13.61
C PHE A 75 -7.47 -5.54 -14.35
N TYR A 76 -8.62 -5.50 -15.01
CA TYR A 76 -9.08 -4.30 -15.70
C TYR A 76 -10.24 -3.77 -14.91
N TYR A 77 -10.17 -2.50 -14.55
CA TYR A 77 -11.21 -1.84 -13.78
C TYR A 77 -11.58 -0.53 -14.47
N GLN A 78 -12.82 -0.10 -14.27
CA GLN A 78 -13.32 1.17 -14.76
C GLN A 78 -13.64 2.07 -13.57
N VAL A 79 -13.31 3.36 -13.67
CA VAL A 79 -13.73 4.36 -12.70
C VAL A 79 -15.23 4.54 -12.85
N VAL A 80 -15.98 4.30 -11.79
CA VAL A 80 -17.45 4.50 -11.75
C VAL A 80 -17.83 5.71 -10.91
N GLY A 81 -16.99 6.11 -9.96
CA GLY A 81 -17.20 7.28 -9.12
C GLY A 81 -15.89 7.97 -8.75
N VAL A 82 -15.95 9.30 -8.61
CA VAL A 82 -14.86 10.12 -8.09
C VAL A 82 -15.45 11.13 -7.11
N THR A 83 -14.95 11.14 -5.89
CA THR A 83 -15.41 12.03 -4.82
C THR A 83 -14.23 12.78 -4.23
N ASP A 84 -14.35 14.09 -4.08
CA ASP A 84 -13.39 14.89 -3.32
C ASP A 84 -13.58 14.60 -1.83
N VAL A 85 -12.52 14.13 -1.17
CA VAL A 85 -12.51 13.85 0.28
C VAL A 85 -11.99 15.06 1.04
N THR A 86 -10.94 15.70 0.50
CA THR A 86 -10.43 17.00 0.93
C THR A 86 -9.93 17.74 -0.31
N PRO A 87 -9.55 19.04 -0.24
CA PRO A 87 -9.10 19.78 -1.42
C PRO A 87 -7.96 19.14 -2.22
N ASN A 88 -7.14 18.30 -1.58
CA ASN A 88 -6.00 17.62 -2.21
C ASN A 88 -6.12 16.09 -2.24
N VAL A 89 -7.26 15.53 -1.84
CA VAL A 89 -7.47 14.08 -1.72
C VAL A 89 -8.77 13.67 -2.42
N LYS A 90 -8.67 12.69 -3.32
CA LYS A 90 -9.83 12.11 -4.01
C LYS A 90 -9.97 10.63 -3.69
N ARG A 91 -11.22 10.17 -3.57
CA ARG A 91 -11.60 8.75 -3.56
C ARG A 91 -12.08 8.37 -4.96
N PHE A 92 -11.59 7.24 -5.47
CA PHE A 92 -12.02 6.67 -6.74
C PHE A 92 -12.68 5.33 -6.46
N ILE A 93 -13.89 5.15 -6.97
CA ILE A 93 -14.63 3.89 -6.95
C ILE A 93 -14.38 3.19 -8.29
N LEU A 94 -13.87 1.96 -8.22
CA LEU A 94 -13.42 1.19 -9.35
C LEU A 94 -14.24 -0.09 -9.45
N ALA A 95 -14.93 -0.30 -10.57
CA ALA A 95 -15.69 -1.52 -10.85
C ALA A 95 -14.89 -2.47 -11.77
N PRO A 96 -15.00 -3.80 -11.58
CA PRO A 96 -14.31 -4.78 -12.41
C PRO A 96 -14.82 -4.74 -13.85
N LEU A 97 -13.90 -4.84 -14.80
CA LEU A 97 -14.17 -4.86 -16.24
C LEU A 97 -13.67 -6.19 -16.84
N GLY A 98 -14.52 -6.88 -17.60
CA GLY A 98 -14.14 -8.11 -18.30
C GLY A 98 -14.16 -9.37 -17.43
N GLY A 99 -15.02 -9.42 -16.41
CA GLY A 99 -15.38 -10.64 -15.65
C GLY A 99 -14.36 -11.12 -14.61
N LYS A 100 -13.11 -10.64 -14.64
CA LYS A 100 -12.10 -10.97 -13.63
C LYS A 100 -12.20 -10.02 -12.44
N VAL A 101 -12.74 -10.52 -11.33
CA VAL A 101 -12.93 -9.76 -10.08
C VAL A 101 -11.80 -10.05 -9.10
N MET A 102 -11.30 -9.02 -8.42
CA MET A 102 -10.32 -9.16 -7.34
C MET A 102 -11.02 -9.47 -6.02
N SER A 103 -10.42 -10.34 -5.20
CA SER A 103 -10.89 -10.65 -3.83
C SER A 103 -9.80 -10.31 -2.80
N PRO A 104 -9.56 -9.02 -2.53
CA PRO A 104 -8.53 -8.61 -1.57
C PRO A 104 -8.96 -8.87 -0.13
N GLN A 105 -7.97 -9.05 0.73
CA GLN A 105 -8.12 -9.03 2.19
C GLN A 105 -7.98 -7.60 2.73
N PRO A 106 -8.47 -7.31 3.95
CA PRO A 106 -8.25 -6.01 4.57
C PRO A 106 -6.77 -5.66 4.75
N GLY A 107 -6.45 -4.38 4.57
CA GLY A 107 -5.08 -3.86 4.63
C GLY A 107 -4.19 -4.28 3.45
N GLN A 108 -4.76 -4.85 2.40
CA GLN A 108 -4.05 -5.06 1.15
C GLN A 108 -4.03 -3.80 0.29
N PHE A 109 -2.99 -3.71 -0.53
CA PHE A 109 -2.83 -2.67 -1.53
C PHE A 109 -2.72 -3.28 -2.93
N LEU A 110 -2.87 -2.43 -3.94
CA LEU A 110 -2.77 -2.80 -5.34
C LEU A 110 -1.93 -1.76 -6.09
N TYR A 111 -1.37 -2.16 -7.22
CA TYR A 111 -0.69 -1.24 -8.13
C TYR A 111 -1.64 -0.77 -9.21
N ILE A 112 -1.81 0.54 -9.34
CA ILE A 112 -2.62 1.16 -10.40
C ILE A 112 -1.72 1.67 -11.52
N GLN A 113 -2.19 1.45 -12.74
CA GLN A 113 -1.66 2.02 -13.96
C GLN A 113 -2.78 2.75 -14.70
N THR A 114 -2.57 4.00 -15.10
CA THR A 114 -3.56 4.79 -15.86
C THR A 114 -3.43 4.63 -17.38
N LYS A 115 -2.32 4.06 -17.86
CA LYS A 115 -2.05 3.79 -19.29
C LYS A 115 -1.43 2.41 -19.45
N ARG A 116 -1.75 1.65 -20.51
CA ARG A 116 -1.32 0.24 -20.69
C ARG A 116 0.19 -0.02 -20.49
N PHE A 117 1.04 0.95 -20.82
CA PHE A 117 2.50 0.90 -20.65
C PHE A 117 3.08 2.00 -19.75
N GLY A 118 2.22 2.67 -18.97
CA GLY A 118 2.59 3.69 -17.99
C GLY A 118 3.27 3.15 -16.74
N GLU A 119 3.59 4.06 -15.83
CA GLU A 119 4.11 3.77 -14.50
C GLU A 119 3.01 3.19 -13.60
N THR A 120 3.43 2.44 -12.58
CA THR A 120 2.55 1.77 -11.64
C THR A 120 2.85 2.26 -10.24
N HIS A 121 1.83 2.69 -9.50
CA HIS A 121 1.99 3.15 -8.12
C HIS A 121 1.08 2.35 -7.18
N PRO A 122 1.54 2.05 -5.95
CA PRO A 122 0.76 1.33 -4.96
C PRO A 122 -0.30 2.24 -4.33
N PHE A 123 -1.49 1.69 -4.10
CA PHE A 123 -2.57 2.32 -3.33
C PHE A 123 -3.25 1.27 -2.46
N THR A 124 -3.43 1.59 -1.19
CA THR A 124 -4.24 0.78 -0.28
C THR A 124 -5.69 0.76 -0.75
N ILE A 125 -6.29 -0.41 -0.67
CA ILE A 125 -7.72 -0.57 -0.91
C ILE A 125 -8.42 -0.01 0.33
N SER A 126 -9.15 1.09 0.17
CA SER A 126 -9.83 1.76 1.30
C SER A 126 -11.19 1.14 1.60
N HIS A 127 -11.82 0.47 0.63
CA HIS A 127 -13.09 -0.22 0.77
C HIS A 127 -13.22 -1.29 -0.33
N LEU A 128 -13.93 -2.39 -0.03
CA LEU A 128 -14.28 -3.45 -0.97
C LEU A 128 -15.77 -3.81 -0.79
N ASP A 129 -16.54 -3.72 -1.86
CA ASP A 129 -17.86 -4.33 -1.93
C ASP A 129 -17.73 -5.76 -2.46
N ASN A 130 -17.97 -6.74 -1.58
CA ASN A 130 -17.89 -8.16 -1.92
C ASN A 130 -19.01 -8.64 -2.86
N GLN A 131 -20.12 -7.91 -2.97
CA GLN A 131 -21.24 -8.29 -3.84
C GLN A 131 -20.98 -7.88 -5.28
N THR A 132 -20.49 -6.66 -5.48
CA THR A 132 -20.24 -6.09 -6.81
C THR A 132 -18.81 -6.28 -7.30
N GLY A 133 -17.86 -6.51 -6.38
CA GLY A 133 -16.42 -6.52 -6.66
C GLY A 133 -15.85 -5.12 -6.85
N GLU A 134 -16.63 -4.07 -6.56
CA GLU A 134 -16.16 -2.69 -6.57
C GLU A 134 -15.18 -2.44 -5.43
N LEU A 135 -14.10 -1.72 -5.74
CA LEU A 135 -13.11 -1.34 -4.76
C LEU A 135 -12.87 0.17 -4.78
N SER A 136 -12.55 0.73 -3.63
CA SER A 136 -12.14 2.12 -3.51
C SER A 136 -10.66 2.25 -3.29
N ILE A 137 -10.07 3.28 -3.88
CA ILE A 137 -8.75 3.78 -3.52
C ILE A 137 -8.83 5.27 -3.26
N THR A 138 -8.05 5.74 -2.29
CA THR A 138 -8.01 7.16 -1.92
C THR A 138 -6.59 7.68 -2.11
N ALA A 139 -6.45 8.77 -2.85
CA ALA A 139 -5.14 9.28 -3.26
C ALA A 139 -5.01 10.78 -3.03
N LYS A 140 -3.91 11.15 -2.36
CA LYS A 140 -3.47 12.54 -2.27
C LYS A 140 -2.73 12.97 -3.55
N SER A 141 -3.04 14.16 -4.05
CA SER A 141 -2.26 14.79 -5.12
C SER A 141 -0.91 15.25 -4.56
N ALA A 142 0.14 14.48 -4.84
CA ALA A 142 1.47 14.64 -4.23
C ALA A 142 2.63 14.57 -5.22
N GLY A 143 2.41 13.95 -6.39
CA GLY A 143 3.43 13.82 -7.42
C GLY A 143 2.81 13.66 -8.80
N TYR A 144 3.66 13.57 -9.82
CA TYR A 144 3.21 13.52 -11.21
C TYR A 144 2.17 12.43 -11.46
N PHE A 145 2.40 11.20 -10.96
CA PHE A 145 1.43 10.11 -11.14
C PHE A 145 0.07 10.41 -10.48
N THR A 146 0.05 10.86 -9.22
CA THR A 146 -1.20 11.14 -8.52
C THR A 146 -1.93 12.36 -9.09
N GLN A 147 -1.22 13.35 -9.61
CA GLN A 147 -1.83 14.45 -10.38
C GLN A 147 -2.51 13.96 -11.66
N GLN A 148 -1.94 12.97 -12.36
CA GLN A 148 -2.59 12.37 -13.52
C GLN A 148 -3.77 11.47 -13.11
N LEU A 149 -3.66 10.75 -11.99
CA LEU A 149 -4.75 9.98 -11.41
C LEU A 149 -5.95 10.89 -11.07
N HIS A 150 -5.70 12.09 -10.54
CA HIS A 150 -6.73 13.09 -10.21
C HIS A 150 -7.51 13.65 -11.40
N LYS A 151 -7.05 13.39 -12.63
CA LYS A 151 -7.74 13.76 -13.87
C LYS A 151 -8.69 12.68 -14.39
N LEU A 152 -8.67 11.49 -13.80
CA LEU A 152 -9.58 10.42 -14.18
C LEU A 152 -11.03 10.82 -13.89
N LYS A 153 -11.92 10.38 -14.77
CA LYS A 153 -13.37 10.59 -14.67
C LYS A 153 -14.09 9.25 -14.75
N ALA A 154 -15.37 9.25 -14.36
CA ALA A 154 -16.24 8.11 -14.59
C ALA A 154 -16.17 7.69 -16.07
N GLY A 155 -16.02 6.39 -16.31
CA GLY A 155 -15.82 5.81 -17.63
C GLY A 155 -14.36 5.48 -17.97
N ASP A 156 -13.38 6.12 -17.31
CA ASP A 156 -11.96 5.86 -17.58
C ASP A 156 -11.52 4.47 -17.11
N ARG A 157 -10.57 3.88 -17.84
CA ARG A 157 -10.04 2.55 -17.54
C ARG A 157 -8.73 2.65 -16.78
N VAL A 158 -8.57 1.79 -15.79
CA VAL A 158 -7.31 1.58 -15.08
C VAL A 158 -6.91 0.11 -15.12
N PHE A 159 -5.60 -0.14 -15.10
CA PHE A 159 -5.05 -1.48 -15.05
C PHE A 159 -4.50 -1.71 -13.64
N ILE A 160 -4.91 -2.81 -13.04
CA ILE A 160 -4.62 -3.13 -11.66
C ILE A 160 -3.77 -4.41 -11.61
N THR A 161 -2.76 -4.41 -10.75
CA THR A 161 -2.01 -5.62 -10.38
C THR A 161 -2.05 -5.78 -8.86
N GLY A 162 -2.31 -6.98 -8.38
CA GLY A 162 -2.54 -7.26 -6.96
C GLY A 162 -3.55 -8.38 -6.74
N PRO A 163 -4.05 -8.54 -5.50
CA PRO A 163 -3.72 -7.73 -4.33
C PRO A 163 -2.37 -8.12 -3.72
N TYR A 164 -1.77 -7.22 -2.93
CA TYR A 164 -0.49 -7.39 -2.25
C TYR A 164 -0.56 -6.90 -0.81
N GLY A 165 0.43 -7.30 0.01
CA GLY A 165 0.52 -6.87 1.41
C GLY A 165 -0.43 -7.62 2.33
N VAL A 166 -0.24 -7.42 3.65
CA VAL A 166 -1.08 -7.94 4.74
C VAL A 166 -0.94 -7.01 5.99
N PHE A 167 -0.76 -5.70 5.78
CA PHE A 167 -0.32 -4.76 6.82
C PHE A 167 -1.16 -4.80 8.11
N THR A 168 -2.46 -5.02 7.99
CA THR A 168 -3.39 -4.96 9.12
C THR A 168 -3.81 -6.34 9.60
N ARG A 169 -3.14 -7.42 9.18
CA ARG A 169 -3.59 -8.79 9.48
C ARG A 169 -3.67 -9.06 10.97
N GLU A 170 -2.70 -8.58 11.72
CA GLU A 170 -2.57 -8.78 13.16
C GLU A 170 -3.75 -8.17 13.92
N ALA A 171 -4.37 -7.11 13.38
CA ALA A 171 -5.56 -6.48 13.96
C ALA A 171 -6.72 -7.49 14.07
N TYR A 172 -6.86 -8.41 13.12
CA TYR A 172 -7.95 -9.40 13.07
C TYR A 172 -7.72 -10.64 13.93
N THR A 173 -6.56 -10.75 14.57
CA THR A 173 -6.18 -11.93 15.36
C THR A 173 -5.77 -11.59 16.78
N THR A 174 -5.46 -10.32 17.04
CA THR A 174 -5.02 -9.87 18.36
C THR A 174 -6.20 -9.83 19.33
N LYS A 175 -5.90 -10.07 20.61
CA LYS A 175 -6.83 -9.85 21.72
C LYS A 175 -6.52 -8.55 22.48
N ARG A 176 -5.49 -7.82 22.04
CA ARG A 176 -5.06 -6.56 22.62
C ARG A 176 -5.96 -5.43 22.13
N GLN A 177 -6.03 -4.36 22.92
CA GLN A 177 -6.56 -3.09 22.45
C GLN A 177 -5.71 -2.57 21.27
N ILE A 178 -6.31 -1.79 20.39
CA ILE A 178 -5.68 -1.37 19.14
C ILE A 178 -5.41 0.13 19.17
N ALA A 179 -4.16 0.51 18.90
CA ALA A 179 -3.75 1.90 18.73
C ALA A 179 -3.36 2.16 17.27
N LEU A 180 -4.17 2.95 16.58
CA LEU A 180 -3.96 3.33 15.19
C LEU A 180 -3.33 4.72 15.14
N VAL A 181 -2.18 4.87 14.49
CA VAL A 181 -1.49 6.16 14.35
C VAL A 181 -1.41 6.52 12.87
N ALA A 182 -2.28 7.42 12.44
CA ALA A 182 -2.42 7.85 11.05
C ALA A 182 -1.85 9.24 10.83
N GLY A 183 -1.24 9.46 9.66
CA GLY A 183 -0.83 10.78 9.18
C GLY A 183 -1.35 11.06 7.78
N GLY A 184 -2.22 12.07 7.62
CA GLY A 184 -2.83 12.43 6.33
C GLY A 184 -3.52 11.24 5.65
N ILE A 185 -3.08 10.87 4.43
CA ILE A 185 -3.68 9.76 3.68
C ILE A 185 -3.34 8.36 4.24
N GLY A 186 -2.43 8.29 5.21
CA GLY A 186 -2.12 7.05 5.95
C GLY A 186 -3.28 6.48 6.76
N ILE A 187 -4.42 7.18 6.82
CA ILE A 187 -5.68 6.67 7.39
C ILE A 187 -6.29 5.52 6.57
N THR A 188 -5.99 5.45 5.27
CA THR A 188 -6.64 4.53 4.33
C THR A 188 -6.60 3.03 4.72
N PRO A 189 -5.49 2.44 5.21
CA PRO A 189 -5.50 1.07 5.71
C PRO A 189 -6.38 0.86 6.94
N PHE A 190 -6.60 1.90 7.73
CA PHE A 190 -7.34 1.81 9.00
C PHE A 190 -8.84 1.88 8.83
N LEU A 191 -9.34 2.42 7.71
CA LEU A 191 -10.78 2.47 7.42
C LEU A 191 -11.40 1.08 7.48
N GLN A 192 -10.76 0.06 6.87
CA GLN A 192 -11.27 -1.32 6.93
C GLN A 192 -11.20 -1.95 8.33
N ILE A 193 -10.23 -1.54 9.17
CA ILE A 193 -10.18 -1.98 10.57
C ILE A 193 -11.35 -1.38 11.33
N ILE A 194 -11.61 -0.08 11.15
CA ILE A 194 -12.67 0.64 11.87
C ILE A 194 -14.06 0.22 11.37
N GLU A 195 -14.24 0.00 10.07
CA GLU A 195 -15.49 -0.51 9.46
C GLU A 195 -15.91 -1.85 10.05
N ARG A 196 -14.98 -2.60 10.63
CA ARG A 196 -15.27 -3.89 11.25
C ARG A 196 -16.12 -3.78 12.52
N LEU A 197 -16.20 -2.60 13.14
CA LEU A 197 -17.09 -2.32 14.27
C LEU A 197 -18.56 -2.67 13.94
N HIS A 198 -19.02 -2.44 12.69
CA HIS A 198 -20.36 -2.83 12.24
C HIS A 198 -20.65 -4.33 12.34
N GLY A 199 -19.61 -5.17 12.31
CA GLY A 199 -19.72 -6.63 12.38
C GLY A 199 -19.58 -7.21 13.79
N GLY A 200 -19.46 -6.35 14.80
CA GLY A 200 -19.12 -6.73 16.18
C GLY A 200 -17.62 -6.92 16.35
N TRP A 201 -17.04 -6.15 17.27
CA TRP A 201 -15.62 -6.19 17.60
C TRP A 201 -15.41 -5.80 19.06
N ASP A 202 -14.69 -6.64 19.80
CA ASP A 202 -14.61 -6.51 21.26
C ASP A 202 -13.50 -5.53 21.71
N GLN A 203 -12.48 -5.33 20.88
CA GLN A 203 -11.34 -4.49 21.23
C GLN A 203 -11.64 -3.01 21.02
N GLN A 204 -11.22 -2.19 21.98
CA GLN A 204 -11.18 -0.74 21.84
C GLN A 204 -10.11 -0.34 20.83
N ILE A 205 -10.49 0.59 19.96
CA ILE A 205 -9.66 1.20 18.94
C ILE A 205 -9.46 2.67 19.31
N THR A 206 -8.21 3.08 19.51
CA THR A 206 -7.86 4.50 19.61
C THR A 206 -7.13 4.92 18.34
N LEU A 207 -7.73 5.85 17.60
CA LEU A 207 -7.15 6.45 16.39
C LEU A 207 -6.55 7.81 16.71
N PHE A 208 -5.22 7.90 16.68
CA PHE A 208 -4.46 9.13 16.69
C PHE A 208 -4.26 9.61 15.26
N TYR A 209 -4.95 10.69 14.88
CA TYR A 209 -4.97 11.17 13.51
C TYR A 209 -4.28 12.53 13.34
N GLY A 210 -3.03 12.48 12.88
CA GLY A 210 -2.20 13.66 12.62
C GLY A 210 -2.48 14.30 11.28
N ASN A 211 -2.88 15.58 11.29
CA ASN A 211 -3.09 16.41 10.10
C ASN A 211 -2.48 17.80 10.29
N ARG A 212 -2.44 18.60 9.23
CA ARG A 212 -1.94 19.99 9.31
C ARG A 212 -3.05 20.95 9.72
N THR A 213 -4.21 20.85 9.10
CA THR A 213 -5.40 21.68 9.36
C THR A 213 -6.64 20.80 9.46
N ILE A 214 -7.76 21.33 9.98
CA ILE A 214 -9.06 20.65 9.99
C ILE A 214 -9.47 20.26 8.57
N GLY A 215 -9.25 21.15 7.60
CA GLY A 215 -9.55 20.90 6.18
C GLY A 215 -8.69 19.80 5.52
N ASP A 216 -7.63 19.35 6.19
CA ASP A 216 -6.80 18.23 5.72
C ASP A 216 -7.28 16.87 6.26
N ILE A 217 -8.23 16.84 7.21
CA ILE A 217 -8.76 15.60 7.82
C ILE A 217 -9.61 14.84 6.79
N ALA A 218 -9.02 13.81 6.19
CA ALA A 218 -9.76 12.95 5.26
C ALA A 218 -10.72 12.04 6.04
N PHE A 219 -11.96 11.93 5.57
CA PHE A 219 -13.02 11.12 6.21
C PHE A 219 -13.42 11.61 7.62
N GLY A 220 -13.25 12.90 7.93
CA GLY A 220 -13.57 13.46 9.25
C GLY A 220 -15.01 13.20 9.69
N ASP A 221 -15.99 13.57 8.85
CA ASP A 221 -17.41 13.38 9.17
C ASP A 221 -17.75 11.89 9.37
N TYR A 222 -17.29 11.04 8.46
CA TYR A 222 -17.47 9.59 8.56
C TYR A 222 -16.89 8.99 9.86
N LEU A 223 -15.69 9.44 10.26
CA LEU A 223 -15.08 8.99 11.52
C LEU A 223 -15.84 9.52 12.74
N ASN A 224 -16.36 10.75 12.68
CA ASN A 224 -17.17 11.32 13.77
C ASN A 224 -18.50 10.56 13.94
N ASP A 225 -19.16 10.21 12.83
CA ASP A 225 -20.38 9.40 12.85
C ASP A 225 -20.12 8.04 13.51
N LEU A 226 -19.01 7.38 13.17
CA LEU A 226 -18.61 6.12 13.79
C LEU A 226 -18.27 6.25 15.27
N VAL A 227 -17.68 7.37 15.71
CA VAL A 227 -17.44 7.62 17.14
C VAL A 227 -18.75 7.77 17.90
N GLN A 228 -19.77 8.37 17.27
CA GLN A 228 -21.10 8.49 17.88
C GLN A 228 -21.84 7.14 17.93
N GLU A 229 -21.65 6.29 16.91
CA GLU A 229 -22.25 4.97 16.83
C GLU A 229 -21.58 3.96 17.78
N TYR A 230 -20.26 4.05 17.95
CA TYR A 230 -19.43 3.13 18.75
C TYR A 230 -18.60 3.84 19.83
N PRO A 231 -19.20 4.62 20.76
CA PRO A 231 -18.46 5.48 21.69
C PRO A 231 -17.61 4.72 22.71
N GLU A 232 -17.91 3.43 22.96
CA GLU A 232 -17.13 2.58 23.87
C GLU A 232 -15.98 1.85 23.16
N GLN A 233 -16.06 1.69 21.83
CA GLN A 233 -15.11 0.92 21.03
C GLN A 233 -14.21 1.80 20.17
N LEU A 234 -14.62 3.02 19.80
CA LEU A 234 -13.83 3.92 18.95
C LEU A 234 -13.58 5.26 19.62
N LYS A 235 -12.30 5.57 19.79
CA LYS A 235 -11.83 6.88 20.26
C LYS A 235 -11.02 7.56 19.16
N LEU A 236 -11.47 8.74 18.73
CA LEU A 236 -10.76 9.57 17.76
C LEU A 236 -10.00 10.71 18.46
N VAL A 237 -8.70 10.81 18.21
CA VAL A 237 -7.82 11.87 18.71
C VAL A 237 -7.20 12.58 17.51
N ASN A 238 -7.82 13.67 17.06
CA ASN A 238 -7.27 14.52 16.01
C ASN A 238 -6.13 15.37 16.57
N VAL A 239 -4.98 15.36 15.88
CA VAL A 239 -3.78 16.13 16.26
C VAL A 239 -3.39 17.08 15.12
N LEU A 240 -3.44 18.39 15.35
CA LEU A 240 -3.25 19.39 14.30
C LEU A 240 -1.92 20.17 14.47
N SER A 241 -1.06 20.07 13.46
CA SER A 241 0.27 20.70 13.47
C SER A 241 0.30 22.17 13.01
N GLY A 242 -0.75 22.63 12.32
CA GLY A 242 -0.81 23.95 11.68
C GLY A 242 -1.97 24.83 12.15
N GLU A 243 -2.68 24.44 13.21
CA GLU A 243 -3.77 25.20 13.82
C GLU A 243 -3.54 25.34 15.33
N PRO A 244 -2.78 26.36 15.77
CA PRO A 244 -2.47 26.58 17.19
C PRO A 244 -3.69 26.86 18.06
N ASP A 245 -4.74 27.43 17.47
CA ASP A 245 -5.98 27.80 18.16
C ASP A 245 -7.01 26.66 18.17
N TYR A 246 -6.64 25.47 17.71
CA TYR A 246 -7.50 24.29 17.76
C TYR A 246 -7.70 23.85 19.22
N GLU A 247 -8.95 23.69 19.65
CA GLU A 247 -9.30 23.32 21.03
C GLU A 247 -8.83 21.90 21.42
N GLY A 248 -8.56 21.05 20.43
CA GLY A 248 -8.05 19.69 20.65
C GLY A 248 -6.52 19.61 20.73
N GLU A 249 -5.98 18.45 20.38
CA GLU A 249 -4.53 18.24 20.43
C GLU A 249 -3.82 18.97 19.29
N THR A 250 -2.75 19.69 19.62
CA THR A 250 -1.91 20.42 18.66
C THR A 250 -0.50 19.86 18.56
N GLY A 251 0.21 20.18 17.48
CA GLY A 251 1.57 19.72 17.24
C GLY A 251 1.63 18.38 16.48
N PHE A 252 2.40 17.42 16.98
CA PHE A 252 2.62 16.13 16.32
C PHE A 252 2.25 14.98 17.26
N VAL A 253 1.78 13.86 16.68
CA VAL A 253 1.58 12.63 17.45
C VAL A 253 2.91 12.20 18.07
N SER A 254 2.95 12.12 19.40
CA SER A 254 4.11 11.71 20.19
C SER A 254 3.76 10.57 21.14
N LEU A 255 4.76 9.92 21.74
CA LEU A 255 4.52 8.88 22.73
C LEU A 255 3.78 9.43 23.96
N GLU A 256 4.16 10.62 24.41
CA GLU A 256 3.54 11.28 25.55
C GLU A 256 2.06 11.55 25.27
N LEU A 257 1.73 12.00 24.05
CA LEU A 257 0.35 12.15 23.62
C LEU A 257 -0.37 10.80 23.61
N ILE A 258 0.22 9.77 22.99
CA ILE A 258 -0.39 8.43 22.93
C ILE A 258 -0.73 7.94 24.35
N GLN A 259 0.23 7.98 25.26
CA GLN A 259 0.09 7.49 26.64
C GLN A 259 -1.00 8.21 27.44
N ARG A 260 -1.28 9.48 27.17
CA ARG A 260 -2.39 10.21 27.83
C ARG A 260 -3.77 9.63 27.49
N TYR A 261 -3.90 8.96 26.36
CA TYR A 261 -5.18 8.45 25.86
C TYR A 261 -5.36 6.94 26.00
N LEU A 262 -4.30 6.19 26.35
CA LEU A 262 -4.37 4.78 26.65
C LEU A 262 -4.99 4.55 28.05
N THR A 263 -5.76 3.48 28.17
CA THR A 263 -6.40 3.04 29.43
C THR A 263 -5.59 1.94 30.15
N GLU A 264 -4.71 1.25 29.41
CA GLU A 264 -3.83 0.21 29.93
C GLU A 264 -2.34 0.58 29.73
N GLN A 265 -1.44 -0.29 30.18
CA GLN A 265 -0.01 -0.12 29.94
C GLN A 265 0.30 -0.09 28.43
N THR A 266 1.29 0.70 28.03
CA THR A 266 1.67 0.90 26.62
C THR A 266 1.91 -0.44 25.88
N ASN A 267 2.43 -1.47 26.55
CA ASN A 267 2.72 -2.80 25.97
C ASN A 267 1.50 -3.77 25.93
N SER A 268 0.32 -3.33 26.38
CA SER A 268 -0.95 -4.06 26.25
C SER A 268 -1.63 -3.83 24.90
N TYR A 269 -1.12 -2.94 24.06
CA TYR A 269 -1.73 -2.54 22.80
C TYR A 269 -1.04 -3.15 21.58
N GLU A 270 -1.81 -3.33 20.51
CA GLU A 270 -1.31 -3.58 19.16
C GLU A 270 -1.27 -2.24 18.40
N TYR A 271 -0.11 -1.84 17.91
CA TYR A 271 0.10 -0.56 17.24
C TYR A 271 0.20 -0.73 15.73
N PHE A 272 -0.58 0.06 15.00
CA PHE A 272 -0.45 0.19 13.56
C PHE A 272 -0.14 1.64 13.22
N VAL A 273 0.98 1.88 12.54
CA VAL A 273 1.48 3.22 12.26
C VAL A 273 1.62 3.42 10.75
N CYS A 274 0.92 4.41 10.21
CA CYS A 274 0.92 4.69 8.78
C CYS A 274 0.82 6.19 8.49
N GLY A 275 1.75 6.74 7.70
CA GLY A 275 1.75 8.16 7.35
C GLY A 275 3.10 8.62 6.81
N PRO A 276 3.45 9.92 6.96
CA PRO A 276 4.74 10.44 6.55
C PRO A 276 5.90 9.68 7.23
N GLN A 277 6.97 9.40 6.47
CA GLN A 277 8.11 8.59 6.94
C GLN A 277 8.69 9.09 8.28
N VAL A 278 8.83 10.42 8.42
CA VAL A 278 9.32 11.06 9.65
C VAL A 278 8.44 10.78 10.86
N MET A 279 7.12 10.76 10.68
CA MET A 279 6.18 10.43 11.76
C MET A 279 6.30 8.97 12.15
N MET A 280 6.30 8.05 11.17
CA MET A 280 6.39 6.62 11.42
C MET A 280 7.68 6.25 12.16
N ASP A 281 8.82 6.78 11.71
CA ASP A 281 10.12 6.52 12.35
C ASP A 281 10.18 7.05 13.78
N LYS A 282 9.65 8.26 14.03
CA LYS A 282 9.61 8.84 15.39
C LYS A 282 8.72 8.04 16.34
N VAL A 283 7.48 7.77 15.94
CA VAL A 283 6.49 7.06 16.78
C VAL A 283 6.96 5.65 17.07
N SER A 284 7.38 4.89 16.05
CA SER A 284 7.86 3.52 16.25
C SER A 284 9.10 3.46 17.14
N SER A 285 10.08 4.35 16.94
CA SER A 285 11.28 4.38 17.79
C SER A 285 10.94 4.71 19.24
N ALA A 286 10.00 5.64 19.48
CA ALA A 286 9.57 5.99 20.81
C ALA A 286 8.82 4.84 21.51
N LEU A 287 7.92 4.13 20.80
CA LEU A 287 7.22 2.95 21.32
C LEU A 287 8.20 1.84 21.72
N LEU A 288 9.20 1.56 20.88
CA LEU A 288 10.23 0.57 21.18
C LEU A 288 11.07 0.98 22.39
N ALA A 289 11.45 2.27 22.49
CA ALA A 289 12.18 2.80 23.64
C ALA A 289 11.36 2.74 24.94
N ALA A 290 10.03 2.81 24.84
CA ALA A 290 9.09 2.65 25.94
C ALA A 290 8.84 1.18 26.34
N GLY A 291 9.53 0.22 25.71
CA GLY A 291 9.44 -1.21 26.03
C GLY A 291 8.30 -1.95 25.32
N VAL A 292 7.67 -1.35 24.30
CA VAL A 292 6.70 -2.07 23.46
C VAL A 292 7.46 -3.11 22.62
N PRO A 293 7.09 -4.40 22.68
CA PRO A 293 7.69 -5.42 21.83
C PRO A 293 7.57 -5.09 20.35
N LYS A 294 8.65 -5.29 19.58
CA LYS A 294 8.65 -5.05 18.13
C LYS A 294 7.54 -5.78 17.37
N ALA A 295 7.14 -6.95 17.86
CA ALA A 295 6.05 -7.74 17.28
C ALA A 295 4.67 -7.07 17.40
N GLN A 296 4.53 -6.06 18.26
CA GLN A 296 3.30 -5.30 18.46
C GLN A 296 3.27 -3.97 17.66
N VAL A 297 4.35 -3.62 16.95
CA VAL A 297 4.47 -2.35 16.22
C VAL A 297 4.56 -2.62 14.73
N HIS A 298 3.44 -2.43 14.04
CA HIS A 298 3.28 -2.67 12.62
C HIS A 298 3.39 -1.36 11.84
N MET A 299 4.16 -1.36 10.75
CA MET A 299 4.32 -0.20 9.88
C MET A 299 4.22 -0.58 8.41
N GLU A 300 3.54 0.24 7.62
CA GLU A 300 3.54 0.15 6.16
C GLU A 300 4.17 1.40 5.55
N LYS A 301 5.28 1.19 4.82
CA LYS A 301 5.99 2.27 4.14
C LYS A 301 5.51 2.39 2.69
N PHE A 302 4.81 3.48 2.38
CA PHE A 302 4.56 3.88 1.00
C PHE A 302 5.71 4.76 0.51
N SER A 303 6.71 4.17 -0.16
CA SER A 303 7.65 4.97 -0.94
C SER A 303 6.98 5.37 -2.26
N LEU A 304 6.54 6.63 -2.35
CA LEU A 304 6.09 7.27 -3.59
C LEU A 304 7.28 7.56 -4.53
#